data_AF-A0A2Z2KGW5-F1
#
_entry.id   AF-A0A2Z2KGW5-F1
#
_cell.length_a   1.000
_cell.length_b   1.000
_cell.length_c   1.000
_cell.angle_alpha   90.00
_cell.angle_beta   90.00
_cell.angle_gamma   90.00
#
_symmetry.space_group_name_H-M   'P 1'
#
loop_
_entity.id
_entity.type
_entity.pdbx_description
1 polymer ?
#
loop_
_entity_poly.entity_id
_entity_poly.type
_entity_poly.pdbx_seq_one_letter_code
_entity_poly.pdbx_strand_id
1 'polypeptide(L)' 'MKGLILLCIEQSRVNSEVRWEDLYHEGKAYPPIYGVLNLGAVVGIVEFEPNADGLFSLPAALQAMN' A
#
# COMPACT_ATOMS: atom_id res chain seq x y z
N MET A 1 -8.07 -1.79 16.99
CA MET A 1 -8.74 -1.53 15.69
C MET A 1 -8.83 -2.85 14.95
N LYS A 2 -9.96 -3.16 14.33
CA LYS A 2 -10.15 -4.38 13.52
C LYS A 2 -10.75 -3.99 12.17
N GLY A 3 -10.66 -4.86 11.17
CA GLY A 3 -11.20 -4.63 9.83
C GLY A 3 -10.33 -3.73 8.96
N LEU A 4 -9.02 -3.67 9.22
CA LEU A 4 -8.09 -3.03 8.29
C LEU A 4 -7.76 -3.98 7.14
N ILE A 5 -7.48 -3.38 5.99
CA ILE A 5 -7.03 -4.09 4.79
C ILE A 5 -5.80 -3.41 4.21
N LEU A 6 -4.93 -4.20 3.59
CA LEU A 6 -3.85 -3.73 2.73
C LEU A 6 -4.27 -3.85 1.28
N LEU A 7 -4.08 -2.77 0.53
CA LEU A 7 -4.28 -2.74 -0.92
C LEU A 7 -2.95 -2.99 -1.61
N CYS A 8 -2.89 -4.01 -2.46
CA CYS A 8 -1.77 -4.23 -3.37
C CYS A 8 -2.05 -3.45 -4.65
N ILE A 9 -1.22 -2.45 -4.93
CA ILE A 9 -1.42 -1.50 -6.04
C ILE A 9 -0.35 -1.75 -7.09
N GLU A 10 -0.77 -1.97 -8.32
CA GLU A 10 0.10 -1.97 -9.48
C GLU A 10 0.27 -0.52 -9.98
N GLN A 11 1.43 0.06 -9.72
CA GLN A 11 1.70 1.47 -10.02
C GLN A 11 1.49 1.80 -11.50
N SER A 12 1.83 0.88 -12.42
CA SER A 12 1.66 1.11 -13.86
C SER A 12 0.21 1.22 -14.32
N ARG A 13 -0.76 0.85 -13.47
CA ARG A 13 -2.21 0.93 -13.72
C ARG A 13 -2.87 2.13 -13.04
N VAL A 14 -2.11 2.95 -12.32
CA VAL A 14 -2.63 4.15 -11.66
C VAL A 14 -2.83 5.26 -12.71
N ASN A 15 -4.05 5.79 -12.79
CA ASN A 15 -4.40 6.83 -13.77
C ASN A 15 -3.89 8.21 -13.37
N SER A 16 -3.85 8.50 -12.07
CA SER A 16 -3.33 9.76 -11.53
C SER A 16 -1.80 9.76 -11.55
N GLU A 17 -1.23 10.97 -11.52
CA GLU A 17 0.22 11.12 -11.50
C GLU A 17 0.82 10.52 -10.23
N VAL A 18 1.87 9.71 -10.38
CA VAL A 18 2.65 9.13 -9.28
C VAL A 18 4.07 9.64 -9.37
N ARG A 19 4.53 10.33 -8.32
CA ARG A 19 5.88 10.91 -8.27
C ARG A 19 6.68 10.24 -7.17
N TRP A 20 7.91 9.86 -7.46
CA TRP A 20 8.84 9.36 -6.43
C TRP A 20 9.56 10.55 -5.80
N GLU A 21 9.17 10.90 -4.57
CA GLU A 21 9.64 12.10 -3.88
C GLU A 21 9.96 11.81 -2.42
N ASP A 22 11.05 12.39 -1.92
CA ASP A 22 11.40 12.40 -0.50
C ASP A 22 10.81 13.65 0.17
N LEU A 23 9.48 13.65 0.33
CA LEU A 23 8.73 14.79 0.88
C LEU A 23 9.05 15.07 2.36
N TYR A 24 9.64 14.10 3.06
CA TYR A 24 9.96 14.20 4.48
C TYR A 24 11.45 14.41 4.76
N HIS A 25 12.28 14.47 3.72
CA HIS A 25 13.74 14.60 3.82
C HIS A 25 14.40 13.52 4.68
N GLU A 26 13.88 12.29 4.60
CA GLU A 26 14.36 11.13 5.35
C GLU A 26 15.36 10.28 4.54
N GLY A 27 15.79 10.77 3.38
CA GLY A 27 16.71 10.07 2.47
C GLY A 27 16.03 8.95 1.69
N LYS A 28 14.70 8.91 1.66
CA LYS A 28 13.92 7.87 0.98
C LYS A 28 12.73 8.47 0.25
N ALA A 29 12.68 8.23 -1.06
CA ALA A 29 11.53 8.58 -1.87
C ALA A 29 10.38 7.59 -1.66
N TYR A 30 9.18 8.11 -1.54
CA TYR A 30 7.93 7.35 -1.59
C TYR A 30 7.11 7.80 -2.81
N PRO A 31 6.11 7.02 -3.24
CA PRO A 31 5.30 7.35 -4.42
C PRO A 31 3.93 7.97 -4.07
N PRO A 32 3.81 9.25 -3.65
CA PRO A 32 2.52 9.93 -3.57
C PRO A 32 1.73 9.83 -4.88
N ILE A 33 0.42 9.58 -4.75
CA ILE A 33 -0.53 9.64 -5.86
C ILE A 33 -1.20 11.01 -5.82
N TYR A 34 -0.97 11.83 -6.85
CA TYR A 34 -1.58 13.15 -7.00
C TYR A 34 -2.93 13.03 -7.71
N GLY A 35 -3.91 12.47 -6.99
CA GLY A 35 -5.28 12.30 -7.47
C GLY A 35 -5.97 11.08 -6.85
N VAL A 36 -7.04 10.62 -7.50
CA VAL A 36 -7.84 9.49 -7.01
C VAL A 36 -7.20 8.18 -7.46
N LEU A 37 -7.00 7.24 -6.53
CA LEU A 37 -6.64 5.87 -6.86
C LEU A 37 -7.82 5.19 -7.57
N ASN A 38 -7.64 4.84 -8.84
CA ASN A 38 -8.63 4.06 -9.60
C ASN A 38 -8.64 2.60 -9.13
N LEU A 39 -9.84 2.00 -9.00
CA LEU A 39 -10.00 0.58 -8.63
C LEU A 39 -9.23 -0.35 -9.57
N GLY A 40 -9.11 0.04 -10.83
CA GLY A 40 -8.34 -0.69 -11.83
C GLY A 40 -6.86 -0.81 -11.52
N ALA A 41 -6.29 -0.09 -10.55
CA ALA A 41 -4.90 -0.25 -10.12
C ALA A 41 -4.73 -1.24 -8.95
N VAL A 42 -5.81 -1.61 -8.27
CA VAL A 42 -5.76 -2.57 -7.15
C VAL A 42 -5.74 -4.00 -7.71
N VAL A 43 -4.65 -4.72 -7.44
CA VAL A 43 -4.43 -6.10 -7.91
C VAL A 43 -4.62 -7.15 -6.81
N GLY A 44 -4.77 -6.72 -5.57
CA GLY A 44 -5.00 -7.60 -4.43
C GLY A 44 -5.48 -6.83 -3.22
N ILE A 45 -6.19 -7.53 -2.34
CA ILE A 45 -6.63 -7.04 -1.04
C ILE A 45 -6.28 -8.11 -0.02
N VAL A 46 -5.64 -7.72 1.07
CA VAL A 46 -5.26 -8.63 2.14
C VAL A 46 -5.81 -8.10 3.46
N GLU A 47 -6.45 -8.97 4.23
CA GLU A 47 -6.86 -8.64 5.60
C GLU A 47 -5.63 -8.32 6.46
N PHE A 48 -5.74 -7.27 7.26
CA PHE A 48 -4.63 -6.78 8.07
C PHE A 48 -5.09 -6.58 9.50
N GLU A 49 -5.43 -7.71 10.14
CA GLU A 49 -5.81 -7.71 11.54
C GLU A 49 -4.60 -7.49 12.46
N PRO A 50 -4.77 -6.80 13.59
CA PRO A 50 -3.70 -6.67 14.57
C PRO A 50 -3.43 -8.02 15.24
N ASN A 51 -2.19 -8.19 15.67
CA ASN A 51 -1.77 -9.24 16.57
C ASN A 51 -2.42 -9.07 17.96
N ALA A 52 -2.28 -10.08 18.81
CA ALA A 52 -2.83 -10.06 20.17
C ALA A 52 -2.30 -8.93 21.05
N ASP A 53 -1.11 -8.40 20.75
CA ASP A 53 -0.49 -7.25 21.41
C ASP A 53 -0.95 -5.89 20.85
N GLY A 54 -1.82 -5.90 19.83
CA GLY A 54 -2.32 -4.70 19.15
C GLY A 54 -1.39 -4.13 18.07
N LEU A 55 -0.21 -4.72 17.88
CA LEU A 55 0.70 -4.36 16.78
C LEU A 55 0.30 -5.09 15.49
N PHE A 56 0.91 -4.71 14.37
CA PHE A 56 0.65 -5.34 13.08
C PHE A 56 1.91 -6.01 12.54
N SER A 57 1.73 -7.13 11.87
CA SER A 57 2.78 -7.83 11.13
C SER A 57 2.34 -8.01 9.69
N LEU A 58 3.26 -7.82 8.74
CA LEU A 58 2.95 -8.01 7.34
C LEU A 58 2.41 -9.43 7.11
N PRO A 59 1.22 -9.58 6.50
CA PRO A 59 0.64 -10.89 6.25
C PRO A 59 1.53 -11.73 5.33
N ALA A 60 1.66 -13.03 5.63
CA ALA A 60 2.43 -13.96 4.80
C ALA A 60 1.93 -14.01 3.34
N ALA A 61 0.65 -13.72 3.10
CA ALA A 61 0.07 -13.63 1.76
C ALA A 61 0.80 -12.64 0.84
N LEU A 62 1.46 -11.61 1.38
CA LEU A 62 2.23 -10.64 0.61
C LEU A 62 3.57 -11.19 0.11
N GLN A 63 4.13 -12.24 0.73
CA GLN A 63 5.39 -12.84 0.30
C GLN A 63 5.26 -13.61 -1.03
N ALA A 64 4.04 -13.98 -1.42
CA ALA A 64 3.75 -14.67 -2.67
C ALA A 64 3.52 -13.71 -3.86
N MET A 65 3.52 -12.40 -3.61
CA MET A 65 3.24 -11.35 -4.60
C MET A 65 4.54 -10.67 -5.02
N ASN A 66 5.45 -11.45 -5.63
CA ASN A 66 6.70 -10.95 -6.24
C ASN A 66 6.55 -10.87 -7.76
#